data_AF-A0A2R6GEE8-F1
#
_entry.id   AF-A0A2R6GEE8-F1
#
_cell.length_a   1.000
_cell.length_b   1.000
_cell.length_c   1.000
_cell.angle_alpha   90.00
_cell.angle_beta   90.00
_cell.angle_gamma   90.00
#
_symmetry.space_group_name_H-M   'P 1'
#
loop_
_entity.id
_entity.type
_entity.pdbx_description
1 polymer ?
#
loop_
_entity_poly.entity_id
_entity_poly.type
_entity_poly.pdbx_seq_one_letter_code
_entity_poly.pdbx_strand_id
1 'polypeptide(L)'
;MVEVTYHCPYCGALTSLERDAYLRDKSVTEEPLPGWQYAGTTEDFEDSEVRRTSDSRTESGDADGVEMVCIADADDWEDGCGRVFYLNFVRFEEGEEGDPEGGWLEDEPNFDFLR
;
A
#
# COMPACT_ATOMS: atom_id res chain seq x y z
N MET A 1 -8.17 3.86 15.25
CA MET A 1 -6.97 4.55 14.73
C MET A 1 -5.75 4.41 15.64
N VAL A 2 -4.61 4.05 15.04
CA VAL A 2 -3.26 3.92 15.59
C VAL A 2 -2.29 4.61 14.65
N GLU A 3 -1.27 5.27 15.20
CA GLU A 3 -0.18 5.84 14.41
C GLU A 3 0.92 4.78 14.22
N VAL A 4 1.31 4.55 12.98
CA VAL A 4 2.37 3.62 12.60
C VAL A 4 3.35 4.33 11.67
N THR A 5 4.63 4.07 11.85
CA THR A 5 5.69 4.66 11.03
C THR A 5 6.24 3.64 10.04
N TYR A 6 6.36 4.06 8.78
CA TYR A 6 6.86 3.24 7.68
C TYR A 6 8.16 3.82 7.12
N HIS A 7 9.03 2.94 6.63
CA HIS A 7 10.24 3.35 5.93
C HIS A 7 9.94 3.59 4.44
N CYS A 8 10.39 4.73 3.94
CA CYS A 8 10.38 5.02 2.52
C CYS A 8 11.33 4.06 1.78
N PRO A 9 10.87 3.32 0.76
CA PRO A 9 11.73 2.39 0.01
C PRO A 9 12.84 3.10 -0.78
N TYR A 10 12.70 4.41 -1.03
CA TYR A 10 13.65 5.18 -1.83
C TYR A 10 14.82 5.75 -1.04
N CYS A 11 14.56 6.36 0.12
CA CYS A 11 15.59 7.04 0.92
C CYS A 11 15.72 6.49 2.35
N GLY A 12 14.83 5.59 2.78
CA GLY A 12 14.82 5.03 4.14
C GLY A 12 14.25 5.94 5.21
N ALA A 13 13.85 7.17 4.86
CA ALA A 13 13.20 8.11 5.78
C ALA A 13 11.90 7.53 6.36
N LEU A 14 11.53 8.01 7.53
CA LEU A 14 10.35 7.57 8.25
C LEU A 14 9.14 8.46 7.90
N THR A 15 7.98 7.84 7.72
CA THR A 15 6.72 8.53 7.47
C THR A 15 5.66 7.93 8.37
N SER A 16 5.03 8.78 9.19
CA SER A 16 3.93 8.39 10.08
C SER A 16 2.60 8.42 9.35
N LEU A 17 1.76 7.42 9.61
CA LEU A 17 0.41 7.30 9.08
C LEU A 17 -0.53 6.89 10.20
N GLU A 18 -1.65 7.60 10.30
CA GLU A 18 -2.78 7.21 11.15
C GLU A 18 -3.67 6.24 10.37
N ARG A 19 -3.91 5.05 10.92
CA ARG A 19 -4.74 4.01 10.30
C ARG A 19 -5.51 3.21 11.31
N ASP A 20 -6.50 2.42 10.90
CA ASP A 20 -7.19 1.54 11.85
C ASP A 20 -6.38 0.32 12.29
N ALA A 21 -6.59 -0.05 13.55
CA ALA A 21 -5.83 -1.09 14.21
C ALA A 21 -6.16 -2.51 13.72
N TYR A 22 -7.32 -2.69 13.06
CA TYR A 22 -7.71 -3.98 12.50
C TYR A 22 -7.06 -4.27 11.15
N LEU A 23 -6.57 -3.23 10.45
CA LEU A 23 -5.85 -3.38 9.19
C LEU A 23 -4.49 -4.02 9.44
N ARG A 24 -4.14 -5.01 8.64
CA ARG A 24 -2.88 -5.75 8.77
C ARG A 24 -1.96 -5.38 7.62
N ASP A 25 -0.73 -4.96 7.93
CA ASP A 25 0.25 -4.59 6.91
C ASP A 25 0.75 -5.84 6.17
N LYS A 26 0.78 -5.80 4.83
CA LYS A 26 1.37 -6.82 3.96
C LYS A 26 2.78 -6.42 3.54
N SER A 27 2.93 -5.24 2.95
CA SER A 27 4.22 -4.75 2.42
C SER A 27 4.21 -3.25 2.13
N VAL A 28 5.40 -2.67 1.97
CA VAL A 28 5.59 -1.31 1.43
C VAL A 28 6.30 -1.42 0.08
N THR A 29 5.78 -0.76 -0.95
CA THR A 29 6.27 -0.86 -2.33
C THR A 29 6.49 0.50 -2.97
N GLU A 30 7.42 0.56 -3.94
CA GLU A 30 7.72 1.75 -4.74
C GLU A 30 6.62 2.03 -5.77
N GLU A 31 6.03 0.96 -6.32
CA GLU A 31 4.96 0.99 -7.32
C GLU A 31 3.68 0.35 -6.75
N PRO A 32 2.49 0.74 -7.26
CA PRO A 32 1.24 0.13 -6.83
C PRO A 32 1.13 -1.31 -7.31
N LEU A 33 0.56 -2.18 -6.49
CA LEU A 33 0.30 -3.57 -6.84
C LEU A 33 -0.84 -3.66 -7.86
N PRO A 34 -0.74 -4.51 -8.90
CA PRO A 34 -1.82 -4.69 -9.85
C PRO A 34 -3.09 -5.21 -9.17
N GLY A 35 -4.24 -4.62 -9.50
CA GLY A 35 -5.53 -5.00 -8.93
C GLY A 35 -5.82 -4.46 -7.52
N TRP A 36 -4.96 -3.58 -6.99
CA TRP A 36 -5.12 -2.97 -5.67
C TRP A 36 -5.57 -1.51 -5.77
N GLN A 37 -6.43 -1.09 -4.84
CA GLN A 37 -6.92 0.28 -4.72
C GLN A 37 -6.27 0.97 -3.52
N TYR A 38 -5.83 2.22 -3.72
CA TYR A 38 -5.13 2.99 -2.70
C TYR A 38 -5.91 4.25 -2.36
N ALA A 39 -6.03 4.54 -1.06
CA ALA A 39 -6.52 5.84 -0.57
C ALA A 39 -5.35 6.83 -0.45
N GLY A 40 -5.58 8.11 -0.72
CA GLY A 40 -4.59 9.15 -0.43
C GLY A 40 -4.48 9.44 1.07
N THR A 41 -3.29 9.85 1.54
CA THR A 41 -3.05 10.27 2.94
C THR A 41 -3.99 11.37 3.48
N THR A 42 -4.63 12.15 2.61
CA THR A 42 -5.58 13.21 2.98
C THR A 42 -7.05 12.80 2.83
N GLU A 43 -7.32 11.59 2.37
CA GLU A 43 -8.65 11.03 2.22
C GLU A 43 -8.88 10.05 3.38
N ASP A 44 -9.83 10.35 4.27
CA ASP A 44 -10.23 9.41 5.32
C ASP A 44 -10.64 8.08 4.67
N PHE A 45 -10.18 6.96 5.25
CA PHE A 45 -10.46 5.60 4.75
C PHE A 45 -11.96 5.29 4.61
N GLU A 46 -12.80 6.00 5.35
CA GLU A 46 -14.27 5.87 5.30
C GLU A 46 -14.93 6.81 4.26
N ASP A 47 -14.19 7.73 3.62
CA ASP A 47 -14.72 8.82 2.76
C ASP A 47 -14.06 8.91 1.37
N SER A 48 -13.23 7.93 0.95
CA SER A 48 -12.63 7.96 -0.39
C SER A 48 -13.69 7.74 -1.48
N GLU A 49 -14.28 8.83 -1.97
CA GLU A 49 -15.14 8.85 -3.15
C GLU A 49 -14.28 8.65 -4.42
N VAL A 50 -13.79 7.42 -4.61
CA VAL A 50 -13.06 7.01 -5.82
C VAL A 50 -13.89 7.39 -7.05
N ARG A 51 -13.28 8.16 -7.95
CA ARG A 51 -13.90 8.68 -9.16
C ARG A 51 -14.57 7.55 -9.96
N ARG A 52 -15.90 7.60 -9.94
CA ARG A 52 -16.85 6.74 -10.63
C ARG A 52 -16.40 6.35 -12.05
N THR A 53 -16.13 5.07 -12.26
CA THR A 53 -16.54 4.39 -13.50
C THR A 53 -17.81 3.60 -13.20
N SER A 54 -18.83 3.83 -14.02
CA SER A 54 -20.22 3.51 -13.75
C SER A 54 -20.56 2.05 -14.05
N ASP A 55 -20.07 1.09 -13.26
CA ASP A 55 -20.71 -0.23 -13.09
C ASP A 55 -20.01 -1.03 -11.97
N SER A 56 -20.31 -0.77 -10.70
CA SER A 56 -20.22 -1.79 -9.62
C SER A 56 -20.83 -1.26 -8.32
N ARG A 57 -21.47 -2.16 -7.58
CA ARG A 57 -22.10 -1.94 -6.27
C ARG A 57 -21.13 -1.22 -5.32
N THR A 58 -21.56 -0.06 -4.82
CA THR A 58 -20.90 0.65 -3.72
C THR A 58 -21.07 -0.16 -2.43
N GLU A 59 -20.05 -0.94 -2.09
CA GLU A 59 -19.70 -1.19 -0.70
C GLU A 59 -18.70 -0.07 -0.34
N SER A 60 -18.87 0.58 0.80
CA SER A 60 -17.91 1.56 1.32
C SER A 60 -16.58 0.83 1.49
N GLY A 61 -15.73 0.90 0.46
CA GLY A 61 -14.64 -0.03 0.27
C GLY A 61 -13.45 0.40 1.10
N ASP A 62 -13.13 -0.39 2.12
CA ASP A 62 -11.81 -0.41 2.75
C ASP A 62 -10.75 -0.42 1.63
N ALA A 63 -9.98 0.66 1.47
CA ALA A 63 -8.91 0.69 0.47
C ALA A 63 -7.91 -0.45 0.74
N ASP A 64 -7.45 -1.12 -0.31
CA ASP A 64 -6.47 -2.21 -0.20
C ASP A 64 -5.10 -1.70 0.28
N GLY A 65 -4.86 -0.40 0.21
CA GLY A 65 -3.63 0.24 0.64
C GLY A 65 -3.72 1.76 0.77
N VAL A 66 -2.57 2.38 1.04
CA VAL A 66 -2.43 3.85 1.13
C VAL A 66 -1.32 4.34 0.22
N GLU A 67 -1.64 5.37 -0.55
CA GLU A 67 -0.66 6.16 -1.29
C GLU A 67 -0.10 7.26 -0.40
N MET A 68 1.20 7.19 -0.10
CA MET A 68 1.89 8.12 0.79
C MET A 68 2.98 8.88 0.05
N VAL A 69 3.18 10.14 0.41
CA VAL A 69 4.31 10.94 -0.07
C VAL A 69 5.38 10.96 1.01
N CYS A 70 6.62 10.64 0.65
CA CYS A 70 7.74 10.73 1.59
C CYS A 70 8.11 12.19 1.82
N ILE A 71 7.57 12.77 2.90
CA ILE A 71 7.84 14.13 3.32
C ILE A 71 8.81 14.22 4.51
N ALA A 72 9.47 13.11 4.90
CA ALA A 72 10.10 12.93 6.22
C ALA A 72 9.13 13.36 7.34
N ASP A 73 9.56 13.44 8.61
CA ASP A 73 8.68 13.83 9.72
C ASP A 73 7.79 15.02 9.31
N ALA A 74 6.52 15.03 9.75
CA ALA A 74 5.51 16.00 9.28
C ALA A 74 5.94 17.49 9.44
N ASP A 75 6.95 17.74 10.26
CA ASP A 75 7.54 19.05 10.54
C ASP A 75 8.88 19.34 9.82
N ASP A 76 9.52 18.34 9.19
CA ASP A 76 10.86 18.47 8.59
C ASP A 76 10.95 17.80 7.22
N TRP A 77 10.74 18.61 6.18
CA TRP A 77 10.75 18.20 4.76
C TRP A 77 12.16 18.02 4.19
N GLU A 78 13.22 18.35 4.93
CA GLU A 78 14.59 18.33 4.43
C GLU A 78 15.17 16.90 4.35
N ASP A 79 14.60 15.95 5.09
CA ASP A 79 15.00 14.53 5.07
C ASP A 79 14.14 13.66 4.12
N GLY A 80 13.06 14.21 3.56
CA GLY A 80 12.10 13.50 2.72
C GLY A 80 12.47 13.55 1.24
N CYS A 81 12.34 12.45 0.50
CA CYS A 81 12.67 12.45 -0.94
C CYS A 81 11.52 12.98 -1.83
N GLY A 82 10.35 13.31 -1.27
CA GLY A 82 9.19 13.83 -1.99
C GLY A 82 8.54 12.84 -2.97
N ARG A 83 8.92 11.56 -2.91
CA ARG A 83 8.41 10.52 -3.81
C ARG A 83 7.20 9.83 -3.21
N VAL A 84 6.29 9.42 -4.08
CA VAL A 84 5.13 8.60 -3.72
C VAL A 84 5.56 7.15 -3.56
N PHE A 85 5.08 6.51 -2.50
CA PHE A 85 5.24 5.09 -2.23
C PHE A 85 3.95 4.54 -1.59
N TYR A 86 3.81 3.21 -1.60
CA TYR A 86 2.54 2.55 -1.35
C TYR A 86 2.64 1.61 -0.16
N LEU A 87 1.72 1.74 0.80
CA LEU A 87 1.47 0.74 1.84
C LEU A 87 0.38 -0.19 1.36
N ASN A 88 0.59 -1.49 1.50
CA ASN A 88 -0.32 -2.55 1.08
C ASN A 88 -0.85 -3.27 2.33
N PHE A 89 -2.17 -3.35 2.51
CA PHE A 89 -2.81 -4.15 3.56
C PHE A 89 -3.09 -5.58 3.11
N VAL A 90 -3.12 -6.54 4.03
CA VAL A 90 -3.51 -7.92 3.70
C VAL A 90 -4.98 -7.94 3.25
N ARG A 91 -5.20 -8.32 1.98
CA ARG A 91 -6.54 -8.64 1.46
C ARG A 91 -6.93 -10.03 1.92
N PHE A 92 -8.16 -10.19 2.40
CA PHE A 92 -8.72 -11.50 2.73
C PHE A 92 -9.86 -11.83 1.77
N GLU A 93 -9.70 -12.89 0.99
CA GLU A 93 -10.72 -13.41 0.08
C GLU A 93 -11.12 -14.81 0.57
N GLU A 94 -12.40 -15.01 0.89
CA GLU A 94 -12.93 -16.27 1.43
C GLU A 94 -12.21 -16.81 2.69
N GLY A 95 -11.53 -15.93 3.44
CA GLY A 95 -10.76 -16.28 4.63
C GLY A 95 -9.30 -16.66 4.38
N GLU A 96 -8.85 -16.60 3.13
CA GLU A 96 -7.46 -16.80 2.72
C GLU A 96 -6.79 -15.46 2.39
N GLU A 97 -5.48 -15.34 2.65
CA GLU A 97 -4.72 -14.12 2.32
C GLU A 97 -4.56 -14.04 0.80
N GLY A 98 -5.17 -13.03 0.19
CA GLY A 98 -5.10 -12.77 -1.24
C GLY A 98 -3.71 -12.27 -1.65
N ASP A 99 -3.20 -12.80 -2.76
CA ASP A 99 -1.99 -12.30 -3.39
C ASP A 99 -2.30 -11.26 -4.46
N PRO A 100 -1.41 -10.28 -4.67
CA PRO A 100 -1.57 -9.33 -5.77
C PRO A 100 -1.63 -10.06 -7.11
N GLU A 101 -2.44 -9.52 -8.02
CA GLU A 101 -2.53 -10.05 -9.38
C GLU A 101 -1.15 -9.90 -10.04
N GLY A 102 -0.64 -10.97 -10.66
CA GLY A 102 0.72 -11.04 -11.20
C GLY A 102 1.74 -11.73 -10.30
N GLY A 103 1.29 -12.47 -9.29
CA GLY A 103 2.12 -13.34 -8.48
C GLY A 103 2.91 -14.36 -9.32
N TRP A 104 4.22 -14.35 -9.11
CA TRP A 104 5.25 -15.28 -9.58
C TRP A 104 5.74 -15.04 -11.01
N LEU A 105 7.06 -14.83 -11.14
CA LEU A 105 7.74 -15.01 -12.41
C LEU A 105 7.22 -16.30 -13.06
N GLU A 106 6.71 -16.22 -14.28
CA GLU A 106 6.30 -17.40 -15.05
C GLU A 106 7.45 -18.41 -15.18
N ASP A 107 8.68 -17.93 -15.07
CA ASP A 107 9.91 -18.70 -14.96
C ASP A 107 10.28 -18.94 -13.48
N GLU A 108 9.92 -20.11 -12.96
CA GLU A 108 10.49 -20.64 -11.72
C GLU A 108 12.03 -20.58 -11.84
N PRO A 109 12.74 -19.90 -10.92
CA PRO A 109 14.18 -19.70 -11.07
C PRO A 109 14.87 -21.06 -11.15
N ASN A 110 15.43 -21.36 -12.34
CA ASN A 110 16.17 -22.58 -12.54
C ASN A 110 17.52 -22.47 -11.81
N PHE A 111 17.62 -23.11 -10.65
CA PHE A 111 18.85 -23.19 -9.85
C PHE A 111 19.81 -24.29 -10.36
N ASP A 112 20.10 -24.37 -11.67
CA ASP A 112 21.05 -25.35 -12.26
C ASP A 112 22.54 -25.05 -11.93
N PHE A 113 22.83 -24.16 -10.97
CA PHE A 113 24.19 -23.76 -10.59
C PHE A 113 24.98 -24.85 -9.82
N LEU A 114 24.40 -26.04 -9.63
CA LEU A 114 24.98 -27.16 -8.85
C LEU A 114 25.66 -28.24 -9.72
N ARG A 115 26.02 -27.94 -10.97
CA ARG A 115 26.71 -28.88 -11.87
C ARG A 115 28.20 -28.60 -12.05
#